data_AF-A0A6H1ZMT4-F1
#
_entry.id   AF-A0A6H1ZMT4-F1
#
_cell.length_a   1.000
_cell.length_b   1.000
_cell.length_c   1.000
_cell.angle_alpha   90.00
_cell.angle_beta   90.00
_cell.angle_gamma   90.00
#
_symmetry.space_group_name_H-M   'P 1'
#
loop_
_entity.id
_entity.type
_entity.pdbx_description
1 polymer ?
#
loop_
_entity_poly.entity_id
_entity_poly.type
_entity_poly.pdbx_seq_one_letter_code
_entity_poly.pdbx_strand_id
1 'polypeptide(L)'
;MILDATAGNRTMWNWKNSPDIIYLDVEKRLQRKPTIIASNGHLPFKAKSISSIFFDPPHAWNIKGHYHSYPAQCKEYFNKWHDKAVPRYYGWDRYKTKGGLIAMIHYAQREFYRVLKDDGLLWFKWNDMKTSIRKIIPIFNLWIVMLFLYVNDPTHTGSTHQTYWICMTKEKGMDVQTTLG
;
A
#
# COMPACT_ATOMS: atom_id res chain seq x y z
N MET A 1 -7.84 -14.57 -6.84
CA MET A 1 -6.42 -14.21 -6.61
C MET A 1 -6.39 -12.94 -5.79
N ILE A 2 -5.66 -12.94 -4.67
CA ILE A 2 -5.48 -11.78 -3.79
C ILE A 2 -4.08 -11.21 -4.05
N LEU A 3 -3.97 -9.90 -4.20
CA LEU A 3 -2.72 -9.19 -4.41
C LEU A 3 -2.47 -8.23 -3.25
N ASP A 4 -1.30 -8.32 -2.63
CA ASP A 4 -0.74 -7.23 -1.84
C ASP A 4 0.24 -6.48 -2.74
N ALA A 5 -0.17 -5.30 -3.23
CA ALA A 5 0.56 -4.53 -4.24
C ALA A 5 1.72 -3.70 -3.66
N THR A 6 1.86 -3.70 -2.33
CA THR A 6 2.91 -3.02 -1.57
C THR A 6 3.20 -3.88 -0.35
N ALA A 7 3.81 -5.05 -0.60
CA ALA A 7 3.91 -6.06 0.43
C ALA A 7 4.90 -5.69 1.54
N GLY A 8 5.99 -4.99 1.21
CA GLY A 8 7.11 -4.79 2.11
C GLY A 8 7.55 -6.11 2.77
N ASN A 9 7.83 -6.05 4.07
CA ASN A 9 8.10 -7.27 4.86
C ASN A 9 6.83 -8.04 5.28
N ARG A 10 5.71 -7.85 4.56
CA ARG A 10 4.38 -8.44 4.79
C ARG A 10 3.84 -8.10 6.18
N THR A 11 4.15 -6.90 6.68
CA THR A 11 3.88 -6.50 8.08
C THR A 11 2.39 -6.41 8.39
N MET A 12 1.58 -6.07 7.40
CA MET A 12 0.12 -5.97 7.46
C MET A 12 -0.60 -7.30 7.79
N TRP A 13 0.01 -8.44 7.44
CA TRP A 13 -0.63 -9.76 7.57
C TRP A 13 -0.19 -10.48 8.84
N ASN A 14 -1.10 -11.05 9.64
CA ASN A 14 -0.67 -11.91 10.74
C ASN A 14 -0.01 -13.20 10.20
N TRP A 15 -0.62 -13.83 9.20
CA TRP A 15 -0.05 -14.97 8.50
C TRP A 15 0.84 -14.50 7.35
N LYS A 16 2.16 -14.51 7.58
CA LYS A 16 3.15 -13.95 6.63
C LYS A 16 3.35 -14.76 5.35
N ASN A 17 2.93 -16.02 5.32
CA ASN A 17 3.19 -16.99 4.25
C ASN A 17 1.89 -17.65 3.79
N SER A 18 0.84 -16.86 3.55
CA SER A 18 -0.39 -17.39 2.95
C SER A 18 -0.14 -17.77 1.49
N PRO A 19 -0.60 -18.95 1.04
CA PRO A 19 -0.52 -19.35 -0.37
C PRO A 19 -1.52 -18.59 -1.26
N ASP A 20 -2.53 -17.94 -0.68
CA ASP A 20 -3.63 -17.29 -1.41
C ASP A 20 -3.31 -15.84 -1.82
N ILE A 21 -2.21 -15.29 -1.27
CA ILE A 21 -1.80 -13.90 -1.46
C ILE A 21 -0.53 -13.84 -2.28
N ILE A 22 -0.62 -13.17 -3.43
CA ILE A 22 0.58 -12.74 -4.15
C ILE A 22 1.09 -11.47 -3.50
N TYR A 23 2.24 -11.59 -2.85
CA TYR A 23 3.01 -10.44 -2.36
C TYR A 23 3.82 -9.79 -3.48
N LEU A 24 3.61 -8.51 -3.77
CA LEU A 24 4.36 -7.75 -4.76
C LEU A 24 5.05 -6.55 -4.10
N ASP A 25 6.32 -6.34 -4.44
CA ASP A 25 7.04 -5.13 -4.04
C ASP A 25 8.18 -4.85 -5.02
N VAL A 26 8.61 -3.60 -5.09
CA VAL A 26 9.73 -3.16 -5.92
C VAL A 26 11.05 -3.13 -5.14
N GLU A 27 11.02 -3.24 -3.81
CA GLU A 27 12.19 -3.26 -2.94
C GLU A 27 12.88 -4.64 -2.90
N LYS A 28 14.08 -4.72 -3.47
CA LYS A 28 14.87 -5.96 -3.51
C LYS A 28 15.56 -6.28 -2.18
N ARG A 29 15.75 -5.27 -1.30
CA ARG A 29 16.46 -5.40 -0.02
C ARG A 29 15.59 -5.90 1.13
N LEU A 30 14.30 -6.15 0.90
CA LEU A 30 13.40 -6.71 1.92
C LEU A 30 13.97 -8.03 2.46
N GLN A 31 13.88 -8.23 3.78
CA GLN A 31 14.25 -9.49 4.43
C GLN A 31 13.29 -10.60 4.02
N ARG A 32 11.98 -10.30 4.04
CA ARG A 32 10.97 -11.20 3.52
C ARG A 32 10.71 -10.83 2.06
N LYS A 33 11.17 -11.68 1.14
CA LYS A 33 11.02 -11.40 -0.31
C LYS A 33 9.55 -11.40 -0.73
N PRO A 34 9.13 -10.51 -1.64
CA PRO A 34 7.84 -10.64 -2.28
C PRO A 34 7.83 -11.88 -3.19
N THR A 35 6.64 -12.33 -3.56
CA THR A 35 6.43 -13.36 -4.59
C THR A 35 6.90 -12.85 -5.95
N ILE A 36 6.64 -11.57 -6.22
CA ILE A 36 6.98 -10.91 -7.48
C ILE A 36 7.69 -9.58 -7.17
N ILE A 37 8.83 -9.35 -7.83
CA ILE A 37 9.51 -8.05 -7.78
C ILE A 37 9.09 -7.23 -9.00
N ALA A 38 8.21 -6.26 -8.81
CA ALA A 38 7.67 -5.43 -9.89
C ALA A 38 7.13 -4.08 -9.36
N SER A 39 6.95 -3.13 -10.28
CA SER A 39 6.26 -1.87 -9.98
C SER A 39 4.75 -2.09 -9.87
N ASN A 40 4.09 -1.45 -8.91
CA ASN A 40 2.64 -1.48 -8.80
C ASN A 40 1.91 -0.63 -9.85
N GLY A 41 2.63 0.23 -10.58
CA GLY A 41 2.12 0.95 -11.74
C GLY A 41 2.23 0.17 -13.06
N HIS A 42 2.84 -1.02 -13.05
CA HIS A 42 2.94 -1.90 -14.21
C HIS A 42 2.99 -3.36 -13.75
N LEU A 43 1.81 -3.89 -13.48
CA LEU A 43 1.62 -5.21 -12.90
C LEU A 43 1.69 -6.30 -14.00
N PRO A 44 2.41 -7.41 -13.76
CA PRO A 44 2.54 -8.51 -14.73
C PRO A 44 1.32 -9.44 -14.73
N PHE A 45 0.11 -8.86 -14.68
CA PHE A 45 -1.15 -9.59 -14.69
C PHE A 45 -2.01 -9.15 -15.87
N LYS A 46 -2.83 -10.08 -16.36
CA LYS A 46 -3.87 -9.79 -17.36
C LYS A 46 -4.94 -8.89 -16.75
N ALA A 47 -5.63 -8.14 -17.60
CA ALA A 47 -6.79 -7.38 -17.18
C ALA A 47 -7.82 -8.31 -16.50
N LYS A 48 -8.54 -7.79 -15.52
CA LYS A 48 -9.65 -8.49 -14.83
C LYS A 48 -9.30 -9.88 -14.28
N SER A 49 -8.08 -10.04 -13.75
CA SER A 49 -7.57 -11.32 -13.22
C SER A 49 -7.47 -11.37 -11.68
N ILE A 50 -7.51 -10.21 -11.03
CA ILE A 50 -7.36 -10.07 -9.57
C ILE A 50 -8.73 -9.89 -8.90
N SER A 51 -9.00 -10.64 -7.85
CA SER A 51 -10.27 -10.54 -7.10
C SER A 51 -10.22 -9.44 -6.04
N SER A 52 -9.06 -9.26 -5.38
CA SER A 52 -8.88 -8.24 -4.36
C SER A 52 -7.44 -7.72 -4.36
N ILE A 53 -7.29 -6.42 -4.20
CA ILE A 53 -5.99 -5.74 -4.12
C ILE A 53 -5.89 -5.03 -2.78
N PHE A 54 -4.79 -5.23 -2.07
CA PHE A 54 -4.41 -4.46 -0.90
C PHE A 54 -3.30 -3.50 -1.26
N PHE A 55 -3.44 -2.26 -0.82
CA PHE A 55 -2.52 -1.17 -1.15
C PHE A 55 -2.27 -0.30 0.08
N ASP A 56 -1.05 -0.36 0.60
CA ASP A 56 -0.53 0.42 1.74
C ASP A 56 0.76 1.13 1.30
N PRO A 57 0.68 2.16 0.43
CA PRO A 57 1.86 2.84 -0.09
C PRO A 57 2.62 3.56 1.03
N PRO A 58 3.85 4.04 0.74
CA PRO A 58 4.54 4.98 1.61
C PRO A 58 3.66 6.19 1.98
N HIS A 59 3.56 6.49 3.28
CA HIS A 59 2.83 7.65 3.83
C HIS A 59 3.71 8.90 3.95
N ALA A 60 4.99 8.80 3.60
CA ALA A 60 5.99 9.86 3.64
C ALA A 60 6.98 9.73 2.48
N TRP A 61 7.80 10.77 2.28
CA TRP A 61 8.78 10.89 1.21
C TRP A 61 10.08 11.51 1.74
N ASN A 62 11.20 11.23 1.08
CA ASN A 62 12.53 11.73 1.41
C ASN A 62 13.00 11.42 2.84
N ILE A 63 12.56 10.28 3.41
CA ILE A 63 13.00 9.82 4.73
C ILE A 63 13.87 8.58 4.53
N LYS A 64 15.16 8.69 4.86
CA LYS A 64 16.11 7.56 4.81
C LYS A 64 15.82 6.60 5.95
N GLY A 65 15.86 5.29 5.67
CA GLY A 65 15.57 4.28 6.67
C GLY A 65 16.14 2.90 6.44
N HIS A 66 15.94 2.05 7.45
CA HIS A 66 16.39 0.67 7.45
C HIS A 66 15.24 -0.30 7.12
N TYR A 67 15.54 -1.37 6.38
CA TYR A 67 14.56 -2.32 5.85
C TYR A 67 14.42 -3.57 6.75
N HIS A 68 13.79 -3.42 7.93
CA HIS A 68 13.64 -4.53 8.90
C HIS A 68 12.27 -5.20 8.86
N SER A 69 12.22 -6.48 9.25
CA SER A 69 10.96 -7.22 9.43
C SER A 69 10.40 -7.06 10.85
N TYR A 70 9.12 -6.69 10.95
CA TYR A 70 8.35 -6.73 12.19
C TYR A 70 7.64 -8.11 12.32
N PRO A 71 7.54 -8.74 13.51
CA PRO A 71 8.06 -8.34 14.82
C PRO A 71 9.36 -9.04 15.25
N ALA A 72 9.87 -9.99 14.45
CA ALA A 72 10.92 -10.93 14.87
C ALA A 72 12.23 -10.26 15.34
N GLN A 73 12.48 -9.00 14.95
CA GLN A 73 13.65 -8.22 15.38
C GLN A 73 13.28 -7.02 16.27
N CYS A 74 12.01 -6.77 16.60
CA CYS A 74 11.65 -5.58 17.39
C CYS A 74 11.84 -5.76 18.89
N LYS A 75 11.77 -6.98 19.45
CA LYS A 75 11.87 -7.18 20.91
C LYS A 75 13.25 -6.82 21.49
N GLU A 76 14.32 -7.08 20.75
CA GLU A 76 15.68 -6.76 21.17
C GLU A 76 16.04 -5.27 20.95
N TYR A 77 15.32 -4.60 20.05
CA TYR A 77 15.55 -3.20 19.67
C TYR A 77 14.63 -2.21 20.41
N PHE A 78 13.47 -2.65 20.91
CA PHE A 78 12.54 -1.79 21.65
C PHE A 78 13.18 -1.18 22.91
N ASN A 79 14.03 -1.95 23.60
CA ASN A 79 14.67 -1.52 24.85
C ASN A 79 15.91 -0.65 24.66
N LYS A 80 16.46 -0.54 23.43
CA LYS A 80 17.74 0.17 23.18
C LYS A 80 17.59 1.57 22.56
N TRP A 81 16.42 1.93 22.02
CA TRP A 81 16.33 3.07 21.11
C TRP A 81 15.13 3.97 21.45
N HIS A 82 15.25 4.69 22.57
CA HIS A 82 14.32 5.77 22.95
C HIS A 82 14.46 7.04 22.08
N ASP A 83 15.56 7.22 21.34
CA ASP A 83 15.92 8.53 20.74
C ASP A 83 16.25 8.55 19.24
N LYS A 84 16.10 7.45 18.48
CA LYS A 84 16.39 7.48 17.03
C LYS A 84 15.26 6.90 16.20
N ALA A 85 14.74 7.74 15.31
CA ALA A 85 13.69 7.44 14.35
C ALA A 85 14.08 6.24 13.46
N VAL A 86 13.69 5.04 13.86
CA VAL A 86 13.76 3.85 13.01
C VAL A 86 12.65 3.96 11.97
N PRO A 87 12.94 3.90 10.67
CA PRO A 87 11.88 3.92 9.68
C PRO A 87 11.22 2.55 9.66
N ARG A 88 10.04 2.51 10.29
CA ARG A 88 9.20 1.33 10.45
C ARG A 88 8.53 0.91 9.14
N TYR A 89 8.74 1.66 8.06
CA TYR A 89 8.01 1.55 6.81
C TYR A 89 8.95 1.65 5.62
N TYR A 90 8.78 0.72 4.67
CA TYR A 90 9.55 0.65 3.44
C TYR A 90 9.07 1.72 2.43
N GLY A 91 9.96 2.15 1.54
CA GLY A 91 9.62 3.02 0.41
C GLY A 91 9.50 4.52 0.73
N TRP A 92 9.69 4.96 1.98
CA TRP A 92 9.71 6.38 2.34
C TRP A 92 10.92 7.14 1.77
N ASP A 93 12.01 6.43 1.48
CA ASP A 93 13.19 6.95 0.81
C ASP A 93 13.02 6.99 -0.72
N ARG A 94 12.05 6.25 -1.24
CA ARG A 94 11.91 6.01 -2.68
C ARG A 94 11.48 7.26 -3.46
N TYR A 95 10.61 8.06 -2.86
CA TYR A 95 10.12 9.29 -3.46
C TYR A 95 10.85 10.47 -2.85
N LYS A 96 11.51 11.29 -3.68
CA LYS A 96 12.21 12.50 -3.22
C LYS A 96 11.25 13.64 -2.87
N THR A 97 10.06 13.63 -3.47
CA THR A 97 9.07 14.70 -3.33
C THR A 97 7.70 14.12 -3.06
N LYS A 98 6.83 14.93 -2.45
CA LYS A 98 5.39 14.62 -2.34
C LYS A 98 4.78 14.32 -3.70
N GLY A 99 5.09 15.13 -4.71
CA GLY A 99 4.60 14.96 -6.08
C GLY A 99 4.94 13.60 -6.67
N GLY A 100 6.17 13.10 -6.44
CA GLY A 100 6.57 11.76 -6.89
C GLY A 100 5.77 10.63 -6.24
N LEU A 101 5.49 10.74 -4.93
CA LEU A 101 4.64 9.78 -4.23
C LEU A 101 3.21 9.82 -4.76
N ILE A 102 2.63 11.01 -4.91
CA ILE A 102 1.28 11.21 -5.45
C ILE A 102 1.17 10.66 -6.89
N ALA A 103 2.17 10.92 -7.72
CA ALA A 103 2.22 10.37 -9.08
C ALA A 103 2.23 8.83 -9.06
N MET A 104 3.01 8.20 -8.17
CA MET A 104 2.97 6.74 -8.06
C MET A 104 1.58 6.23 -7.62
N ILE A 105 0.94 6.86 -6.62
CA ILE A 105 -0.41 6.47 -6.21
C ILE A 105 -1.39 6.57 -7.39
N HIS A 106 -1.30 7.64 -8.19
CA HIS A 106 -2.11 7.83 -9.39
C HIS A 106 -1.87 6.74 -10.44
N TYR A 107 -0.62 6.40 -10.76
CA TYR A 107 -0.33 5.34 -11.73
C TYR A 107 -0.74 3.95 -11.22
N ALA A 108 -0.47 3.67 -9.94
CA ALA A 108 -0.82 2.41 -9.30
C ALA A 108 -2.34 2.17 -9.31
N GLN A 109 -3.15 3.17 -8.92
CA GLN A 109 -4.61 2.99 -8.91
C GLN A 109 -5.17 2.72 -10.31
N ARG A 110 -4.64 3.35 -11.36
CA ARG A 110 -5.08 3.05 -12.74
C ARG A 110 -4.74 1.63 -13.15
N GLU A 111 -3.55 1.18 -12.77
CA GLU A 111 -3.13 -0.19 -13.06
C GLU A 111 -3.95 -1.22 -12.27
N PHE A 112 -4.32 -0.90 -11.03
CA PHE A 112 -5.25 -1.71 -10.24
C PHE A 112 -6.61 -1.80 -10.91
N TYR A 113 -7.13 -0.70 -11.46
CA TYR A 113 -8.39 -0.70 -12.20
C TYR A 113 -8.34 -1.67 -13.39
N ARG A 114 -7.21 -1.72 -14.12
CA ARG A 114 -7.01 -2.65 -15.24
C ARG A 114 -7.04 -4.12 -14.79
N VAL A 115 -6.27 -4.48 -13.76
CA VAL A 115 -6.09 -5.89 -13.37
C VAL A 115 -7.20 -6.43 -12.46
N LEU A 116 -7.90 -5.57 -11.72
CA LEU A 116 -8.99 -5.95 -10.85
C LEU A 116 -10.19 -6.43 -11.68
N LYS A 117 -10.87 -7.47 -11.21
CA LYS A 117 -12.17 -7.90 -11.76
C LYS A 117 -13.22 -6.80 -11.58
N ASP A 118 -14.28 -6.88 -12.36
CA ASP A 118 -15.34 -5.85 -12.33
C ASP A 118 -16.17 -5.92 -11.04
N ASP A 119 -16.23 -7.09 -10.41
CA ASP A 119 -16.80 -7.33 -9.07
C ASP A 119 -15.75 -7.33 -7.96
N GLY A 120 -14.50 -6.98 -8.27
CA GLY A 120 -13.39 -7.00 -7.33
C GLY A 120 -13.36 -5.79 -6.39
N LEU A 121 -12.52 -5.89 -5.37
CA LEU A 121 -12.35 -4.85 -4.35
C LEU A 121 -10.89 -4.37 -4.25
N LEU A 122 -10.73 -3.06 -4.14
CA LEU A 122 -9.49 -2.41 -3.73
C LEU A 122 -9.59 -2.02 -2.25
N TRP A 123 -8.66 -2.52 -1.45
CA TRP A 123 -8.46 -2.13 -0.06
C TRP A 123 -7.25 -1.21 0.04
N PHE A 124 -7.53 0.08 0.27
CA PHE A 124 -6.51 1.10 0.43
C PHE A 124 -6.31 1.43 1.91
N LYS A 125 -5.06 1.35 2.38
CA LYS A 125 -4.67 1.79 3.72
C LYS A 125 -3.94 3.13 3.62
N TRP A 126 -4.30 4.06 4.50
CA TRP A 126 -3.64 5.36 4.59
C TRP A 126 -3.43 5.81 6.03
N ASN A 127 -2.32 6.50 6.30
CA ASN A 127 -2.07 7.15 7.59
C ASN A 127 -1.83 8.65 7.40
N ASP A 128 -2.53 9.48 8.17
CA ASP A 128 -2.54 10.94 8.05
C ASP A 128 -1.28 11.66 8.59
N MET A 129 -0.14 10.98 8.60
CA MET A 129 1.12 11.51 9.15
C MET A 129 1.64 12.76 8.42
N LYS A 130 1.80 12.69 7.09
CA LYS A 130 2.35 13.80 6.29
C LYS A 130 1.33 14.44 5.36
N THR A 131 0.27 13.74 5.00
CA THR A 131 -0.77 14.26 4.11
C THR A 131 -2.09 13.66 4.52
N SER A 132 -3.10 14.53 4.71
CA SER A 132 -4.43 14.08 5.08
C SER A 132 -5.09 13.27 3.97
N ILE A 133 -5.84 12.25 4.36
CA ILE A 133 -6.64 11.39 3.48
C ILE A 133 -7.56 12.19 2.57
N ARG A 134 -8.06 13.35 3.02
CA ARG A 134 -8.89 14.26 2.21
C ARG A 134 -8.19 14.75 0.95
N LYS A 135 -6.85 14.83 0.96
CA LYS A 135 -6.02 15.21 -0.19
C LYS A 135 -5.64 14.01 -1.07
N ILE A 136 -5.85 12.78 -0.59
CA ILE A 136 -5.47 11.54 -1.27
C ILE A 136 -6.65 10.89 -1.97
N ILE A 137 -7.83 10.86 -1.34
CA ILE A 137 -9.06 10.28 -1.93
C ILE A 137 -9.36 10.80 -3.34
N PRO A 138 -9.21 12.11 -3.67
CA PRO A 138 -9.48 12.60 -5.02
C PRO A 138 -8.63 11.97 -6.14
N ILE A 139 -7.51 11.31 -5.81
CA ILE A 139 -6.68 10.57 -6.78
C ILE A 139 -7.39 9.31 -7.28
N PHE A 140 -8.30 8.76 -6.47
CA PHE A 140 -9.09 7.57 -6.78
C PHE A 140 -10.41 7.93 -7.49
N ASN A 141 -10.35 8.86 -8.45
CA ASN A 141 -11.52 9.37 -9.17
C ASN A 141 -12.22 8.36 -10.10
N LEU A 142 -11.66 7.15 -10.28
CA LEU A 142 -12.27 6.04 -11.03
C LEU A 142 -12.94 5.01 -10.11
N TRP A 143 -12.98 5.29 -8.81
CA TRP A 143 -13.34 4.34 -7.77
C TRP A 143 -14.52 4.86 -6.94
N ILE A 144 -15.44 3.96 -6.62
CA ILE A 144 -16.52 4.20 -5.67
C ILE A 144 -16.07 3.71 -4.30
N VAL A 145 -16.07 4.59 -3.31
CA VAL A 145 -15.82 4.23 -1.90
C VAL A 145 -17.04 3.49 -1.36
N MET A 146 -16.86 2.22 -1.00
CA MET A 146 -17.91 1.38 -0.40
C MET A 146 -17.87 1.44 1.13
N LEU A 147 -16.68 1.36 1.71
CA LEU A 147 -16.47 1.41 3.16
C LEU A 147 -15.30 2.33 3.48
N PHE A 148 -15.44 3.12 4.54
CA PHE A 148 -14.40 4.00 5.06
C PHE A 148 -14.25 3.74 6.55
N LEU A 149 -13.23 2.95 6.91
CA LEU A 149 -12.96 2.52 8.28
C LEU A 149 -11.81 3.35 8.86
N TYR A 150 -11.93 3.68 10.14
CA TYR A 150 -10.86 4.30 10.92
C TYR A 150 -10.40 3.34 12.00
N VAL A 151 -9.08 3.23 12.18
CA VAL A 151 -8.49 2.40 13.23
C VAL A 151 -8.47 3.21 14.53
N ASN A 152 -9.25 2.77 15.51
CA ASN A 152 -9.21 3.31 16.87
C ASN A 152 -8.76 2.19 17.83
N ASP A 153 -7.47 2.15 18.13
CA ASP A 153 -6.89 1.17 19.05
C ASP A 153 -6.41 1.91 20.31
N PRO A 154 -7.00 1.67 21.49
CA PRO A 154 -6.57 2.30 22.73
C PRO A 154 -5.15 1.89 23.15
N THR A 155 -4.60 0.83 22.55
CA THR A 155 -3.23 0.36 22.74
C THR A 155 -2.25 0.90 21.67
N HIS A 156 -2.70 1.82 20.79
CA HIS A 156 -1.79 2.55 19.89
C HIS A 156 -0.79 3.38 20.71
N THR A 157 0.38 2.79 20.93
CA THR A 157 1.50 3.39 21.68
C THR A 157 2.48 4.16 20.78
N GLY A 158 2.22 4.25 19.47
CA GLY A 158 3.22 4.63 18.46
C GLY A 158 3.05 5.98 17.76
N SER A 159 1.84 6.54 17.63
CA SER A 159 1.59 7.87 17.04
C SER A 159 0.15 8.35 17.25
N THR A 160 -0.08 9.67 17.28
CA THR A 160 -1.42 10.30 17.29
C THR A 160 -2.08 10.36 15.90
N HIS A 161 -1.41 9.88 14.86
CA HIS A 161 -1.92 9.94 13.48
C HIS A 161 -3.03 8.92 13.24
N GLN A 162 -4.12 9.37 12.63
CA GLN A 162 -5.24 8.51 12.27
C GLN A 162 -4.86 7.60 11.08
N THR A 163 -5.18 6.31 11.21
CA THR A 163 -5.07 5.33 10.13
C THR A 163 -6.46 4.99 9.60
N TYR A 164 -6.56 4.82 8.29
CA TYR A 164 -7.77 4.49 7.57
C TYR A 164 -7.60 3.23 6.74
N TRP A 165 -8.69 2.51 6.60
CA TRP A 165 -8.88 1.42 5.66
C TRP A 165 -10.10 1.73 4.81
N ILE A 166 -9.91 1.83 3.51
CA ILE A 166 -10.95 2.24 2.58
C ILE A 166 -11.14 1.10 1.58
N CYS A 167 -12.35 0.55 1.55
CA CYS A 167 -12.76 -0.45 0.57
C CYS A 167 -13.43 0.27 -0.59
N MET A 168 -12.96 0.02 -1.80
CA MET A 168 -13.46 0.63 -3.02
C MET A 168 -13.77 -0.41 -4.08
N THR A 169 -14.70 -0.10 -4.96
CA THR A 169 -14.97 -0.84 -6.20
C THR A 169 -14.82 0.09 -7.40
N LYS A 170 -14.81 -0.47 -8.60
CA LYS A 170 -14.76 0.32 -9.83
C LYS A 170 -16.03 1.15 -9.98
N GLU A 171 -15.90 2.38 -10.46
CA GLU A 171 -17.05 3.11 -10.97
C GLU A 171 -17.63 2.39 -12.20
N LYS A 172 -18.90 1.99 -12.10
CA LYS A 172 -19.60 1.26 -13.17
C LYS A 172 -20.08 2.28 -14.21
N GLY A 173 -19.72 2.09 -15.48
CA GLY A 173 -20.14 2.96 -16.58
C GLY A 173 -19.00 3.64 -17.35
N MET A 174 -17.75 3.50 -16.90
CA MET A 174 -16.57 3.83 -17.71
C MET A 174 -15.97 2.55 -18.27
N ASP A 175 -16.52 2.05 -19.37
CA ASP A 175 -15.70 1.26 -20.30
C ASP A 175 -14.58 2.19 -20.76
N VAL A 176 -13.41 2.09 -20.12
CA VAL A 176 -12.21 2.79 -20.56
C VAL A 176 -11.85 2.16 -21.90
N GLN A 177 -12.40 2.72 -22.98
CA GLN A 177 -11.92 2.52 -24.33
C GLN A 177 -10.42 2.76 -24.27
N THR A 178 -9.66 1.70 -24.49
CA THR A 178 -8.22 1.78 -24.74
C THR A 178 -8.10 2.44 -26.11
N THR A 179 -8.12 3.77 -26.16
CA THR A 179 -7.65 4.49 -27.34
C THR A 179 -6.14 4.31 -27.40
N LEU A 180 -5.74 3.21 -28.03
CA LEU A 180 -4.52 3.19 -28.81
C LEU A 180 -4.84 3.98 -30.09
N GLY A 181 -4.39 5.23 -30.12
CA GLY A 181 -4.26 6.08 -31.29
C GLY A 181 -2.92 6.80 -31.20
#